data_AF-A0A2E2ZFB5-F1
#
_entry.id   AF-A0A2E2ZFB5-F1
#
_cell.length_a   1.000
_cell.length_b   1.000
_cell.length_c   1.000
_cell.angle_alpha   90.00
_cell.angle_beta   90.00
_cell.angle_gamma   90.00
#
_symmetry.space_group_name_H-M   'P 1'
#
loop_
_entity.id
_entity.type
_entity.pdbx_description
1 polymer ?
#
loop_
_entity_poly.entity_id
_entity_poly.type
_entity_poly.pdbx_seq_one_letter_code
_entity_poly.pdbx_strand_id
1 'polypeptide(L)'
;MNFAFNNKGFLLGLTLAIIVLILPNPEGLSVEAQRTAAIFLLMGTWWATEAVPVAVTAFVPLAIFPMLGVVDIQEAANPYANKIVFLFLGGFLLATAIQKWDLHKRIALLVLNNAGSKGSSLILGFMITAAVISMWVMNTATTIMLLPIGLAVITVVKETVKDTSTQELNSFQLALLLGIAYGATIGGMSTLIGTGPNGMLAAFMADNYDLDISFIDWMKVGVPLSCVMLPGCWFILTKVIFKVNFETSSATKDLLIKMKNELGNLSSNEMKVLIVFVLTALAWMLRTLLDDFSLLSGLSDAGIAMIASLALFLIPSGSKETKGSLLDWKDAQENVPWGLLVLFGGGLSLANAVQTTGLAIWIGNLLPEGISLVLLVVITVTMILFLTELTSNLATTATFLPVVAAVAIQSDFNPILLTAAVGLAASCAFMLPVATPPNAIVFGSGLIRVPEMARAGFLVNILGILIVSFVSVVLVPYFLL
;
A
#
# COMPACT_ATOMS: atom_id res chain seq x y z
N MET A 1 -4.02 -34.56 4.73
CA MET A 1 -4.34 -34.55 6.18
C MET A 1 -3.36 -33.72 7.02
N ASN A 2 -2.06 -33.67 6.73
CA ASN A 2 -1.09 -32.93 7.57
C ASN A 2 -1.24 -31.40 7.60
N PHE A 3 -1.84 -30.78 6.57
CA PHE A 3 -2.02 -29.32 6.54
C PHE A 3 -2.94 -28.81 7.66
N ALA A 4 -4.11 -29.43 7.83
CA ALA A 4 -5.11 -28.97 8.80
C ALA A 4 -4.65 -29.16 10.25
N PHE A 5 -4.08 -30.31 10.61
CA PHE A 5 -3.71 -30.61 12.00
C PHE A 5 -2.47 -29.84 12.48
N ASN A 6 -1.55 -29.47 11.57
CA ASN A 6 -0.33 -28.74 11.94
C ASN A 6 -0.52 -27.21 11.87
N ASN A 7 -1.61 -26.74 11.28
CA ASN A 7 -1.89 -25.32 11.11
C ASN A 7 -2.84 -24.81 12.21
N LYS A 8 -2.25 -24.34 13.31
CA LYS A 8 -3.00 -23.86 14.47
C LYS A 8 -3.93 -22.69 14.12
N GLY A 9 -3.51 -21.78 13.25
CA GLY A 9 -4.33 -20.65 12.81
C GLY A 9 -5.54 -21.10 11.99
N PHE A 10 -5.36 -22.12 11.14
CA PHE A 10 -6.45 -22.72 10.36
C PHE A 10 -7.52 -23.31 11.29
N LEU A 11 -7.09 -24.15 12.24
CA LEU A 11 -7.98 -24.76 13.23
C LEU A 11 -8.64 -23.73 14.15
N LEU A 12 -7.90 -22.71 14.59
CA LEU A 12 -8.43 -21.65 15.42
C LEU A 12 -9.56 -20.91 14.71
N GLY A 13 -9.35 -20.49 13.45
CA GLY A 13 -10.36 -19.79 12.67
C GLY A 13 -11.64 -20.61 12.50
N LEU A 14 -11.51 -21.90 12.15
CA LEU A 14 -12.66 -22.81 12.03
C LEU A 14 -13.38 -23.00 13.36
N THR A 15 -12.62 -23.17 14.44
CA THR A 15 -13.18 -23.40 15.76
C THR A 15 -13.95 -22.17 16.24
N LEU A 16 -13.40 -20.96 16.06
CA LEU A 16 -14.09 -19.70 16.40
C LEU A 16 -15.38 -19.53 15.60
N ALA A 17 -15.35 -19.80 14.29
CA ALA A 17 -16.54 -19.72 13.45
C ALA A 17 -17.63 -20.70 13.90
N ILE A 18 -17.26 -21.96 14.16
CA ILE A 18 -18.20 -23.00 14.62
C ILE A 18 -18.79 -22.63 15.99
N ILE A 19 -17.96 -22.14 16.92
CA ILE A 19 -18.44 -21.69 18.23
C ILE A 19 -19.50 -20.61 18.06
N VAL A 20 -19.23 -19.58 17.25
CA VAL A 20 -20.18 -18.48 17.02
C VAL A 20 -21.47 -18.96 16.38
N LEU A 21 -21.41 -19.93 15.46
CA LEU A 21 -22.60 -20.49 14.82
C LEU A 21 -23.47 -21.35 15.75
N ILE A 22 -22.88 -21.96 16.79
CA ILE A 22 -23.59 -22.84 17.75
C ILE A 22 -24.10 -22.05 18.95
N LEU A 23 -23.45 -20.92 19.29
CA LEU A 23 -23.90 -20.07 20.40
C LEU A 23 -25.33 -19.55 20.16
N PRO A 24 -26.13 -19.37 21.22
CA PRO A 24 -27.42 -18.70 21.11
C PRO A 24 -27.25 -17.31 20.51
N ASN A 25 -28.16 -16.93 19.61
CA ASN A 25 -28.12 -15.61 18.97
C ASN A 25 -28.21 -14.51 20.04
N PRO A 26 -27.24 -13.58 20.11
CA PRO A 26 -27.29 -12.44 21.03
C PRO A 26 -28.54 -11.58 20.83
N GLU A 27 -29.00 -10.94 21.92
CA GLU A 27 -30.10 -9.98 21.83
C GLU A 27 -29.75 -8.84 20.87
N GLY A 28 -30.73 -8.48 20.02
CA GLY A 28 -30.59 -7.40 19.04
C GLY A 28 -29.72 -7.73 17.81
N LEU A 29 -29.18 -8.94 17.69
CA LEU A 29 -28.41 -9.38 16.53
C LEU A 29 -29.30 -10.21 15.58
N SER A 30 -29.26 -9.95 14.27
CA SER A 30 -29.94 -10.81 13.29
C SER A 30 -29.19 -12.15 13.14
N VAL A 31 -29.90 -13.19 12.68
CA VAL A 31 -29.27 -14.50 12.44
C VAL A 31 -28.20 -14.41 11.36
N GLU A 32 -28.47 -13.59 10.33
CA GLU A 32 -27.55 -13.26 9.26
C GLU A 32 -26.30 -12.55 9.80
N ALA A 33 -26.46 -11.62 10.75
CA ALA A 33 -25.34 -10.92 11.37
C ALA A 33 -24.49 -11.84 12.26
N GLN A 34 -25.10 -12.78 12.99
CA GLN A 34 -24.35 -13.80 13.74
C GLN A 34 -23.53 -14.69 12.80
N ARG A 35 -24.11 -15.11 11.67
CA ARG A 35 -23.41 -15.91 10.65
C ARG A 35 -22.28 -15.11 10.00
N THR A 36 -22.52 -13.83 9.69
CA THR A 36 -21.48 -12.92 9.21
C THR A 36 -20.37 -12.76 10.24
N ALA A 37 -20.67 -12.65 11.54
CA ALA A 37 -19.67 -12.56 12.60
C ALA A 37 -18.80 -13.82 12.67
N ALA A 38 -19.37 -15.01 12.46
CA ALA A 38 -18.61 -16.25 12.38
C ALA A 38 -17.60 -16.23 11.23
N ILE A 39 -18.02 -15.76 10.03
CA ILE A 39 -17.13 -15.65 8.86
C ILE A 39 -16.12 -14.52 9.01
N PHE A 40 -16.51 -13.41 9.64
CA PHE A 40 -15.61 -12.32 10.00
C PHE A 40 -14.47 -12.83 10.88
N LEU A 41 -14.78 -13.61 11.93
CA LEU A 41 -13.76 -14.19 12.81
C LEU A 41 -12.92 -15.27 12.11
N LEU A 42 -13.52 -16.06 11.23
CA LEU A 42 -12.80 -17.03 10.39
C LEU A 42 -11.75 -16.34 9.53
N MET A 43 -12.19 -15.37 8.72
CA MET A 43 -11.35 -14.65 7.78
C MET A 43 -10.32 -13.79 8.50
N GLY A 44 -10.74 -13.04 9.53
CA GLY A 44 -9.85 -12.23 10.37
C GLY A 44 -8.75 -13.07 11.02
N THR A 45 -9.08 -14.26 11.53
CA THR A 45 -8.07 -15.18 12.09
C THR A 45 -7.12 -15.69 10.99
N TRP A 46 -7.65 -16.18 9.86
CA TRP A 46 -6.81 -16.71 8.79
C TRP A 46 -5.91 -15.66 8.16
N TRP A 47 -6.37 -14.41 8.06
CA TRP A 47 -5.59 -13.27 7.61
C TRP A 47 -4.54 -12.83 8.65
N ALA A 48 -4.90 -12.76 9.92
CA ALA A 48 -3.97 -12.35 10.97
C ALA A 48 -2.85 -13.37 11.21
N THR A 49 -3.15 -14.66 11.07
CA THR A 49 -2.14 -15.72 11.25
C THR A 49 -1.50 -16.18 9.94
N GLU A 50 -1.93 -15.63 8.81
CA GLU A 50 -1.61 -16.12 7.45
C GLU A 50 -1.72 -17.65 7.33
N ALA A 51 -2.72 -18.25 7.99
CA ALA A 51 -2.90 -19.70 8.01
C ALA A 51 -3.21 -20.25 6.62
N VAL A 52 -3.91 -19.46 5.83
CA VAL A 52 -4.27 -19.73 4.44
C VAL A 52 -3.79 -18.51 3.65
N PRO A 53 -3.27 -18.68 2.41
CA PRO A 53 -2.86 -17.55 1.60
C PRO A 53 -3.96 -16.49 1.53
N VAL A 54 -3.59 -15.22 1.74
CA VAL A 54 -4.53 -14.12 1.97
C VAL A 54 -5.59 -14.01 0.85
N ALA A 55 -5.18 -14.23 -0.40
CA ALA A 55 -6.06 -14.27 -1.57
C ALA A 55 -7.02 -15.47 -1.58
N VAL A 56 -6.62 -16.63 -1.04
CA VAL A 56 -7.47 -17.82 -0.93
C VAL A 56 -8.53 -17.63 0.16
N THR A 57 -8.15 -17.06 1.30
CA THR A 57 -9.10 -16.63 2.34
C THR A 57 -10.14 -15.66 1.79
N ALA A 58 -9.75 -14.80 0.85
CA ALA A 58 -10.67 -13.89 0.19
C ALA A 58 -11.72 -14.58 -0.68
N PHE A 59 -11.67 -15.89 -0.97
CA PHE A 59 -12.77 -16.62 -1.62
C PHE A 59 -13.81 -17.18 -0.64
N VAL A 60 -13.57 -17.10 0.67
CA VAL A 60 -14.49 -17.62 1.70
C VAL A 60 -15.91 -17.04 1.58
N PRO A 61 -16.11 -15.72 1.38
CA PRO A 61 -17.45 -15.15 1.19
C PRO A 61 -18.26 -15.86 0.09
N LEU A 62 -17.64 -16.04 -1.09
CA LEU A 62 -18.27 -16.71 -2.24
C LEU A 62 -18.65 -18.16 -1.95
N ALA A 63 -17.82 -18.87 -1.20
CA ALA A 63 -18.04 -20.27 -0.88
C ALA A 63 -19.09 -20.47 0.22
N ILE A 64 -19.09 -19.61 1.24
CA ILE A 64 -19.77 -19.89 2.51
C ILE A 64 -21.01 -19.03 2.74
N PHE A 65 -21.05 -17.76 2.29
CA PHE A 65 -22.24 -16.92 2.51
C PHE A 65 -23.53 -17.48 1.92
N PRO A 66 -23.54 -18.04 0.68
CA PRO A 66 -24.76 -18.64 0.13
C PRO A 66 -25.22 -19.87 0.92
N MET A 67 -24.27 -20.68 1.42
CA MET A 67 -24.58 -21.87 2.22
C MET A 67 -25.15 -21.51 3.60
N LEU A 68 -24.68 -20.41 4.17
CA LEU A 68 -25.21 -19.87 5.43
C LEU A 68 -26.44 -19.00 5.23
N GLY A 69 -26.91 -18.77 4.00
CA GLY A 69 -28.05 -17.89 3.72
C GLY A 69 -27.84 -16.46 4.20
N VAL A 70 -26.60 -15.95 4.14
CA VAL A 70 -26.29 -14.54 4.45
C VAL A 70 -26.63 -13.66 3.25
N VAL A 71 -26.12 -14.02 2.08
CA VAL A 71 -26.38 -13.40 0.77
C VAL A 71 -26.25 -14.48 -0.31
N ASP A 72 -26.83 -14.27 -1.48
CA ASP A 72 -26.63 -15.20 -2.61
C ASP A 72 -25.22 -15.06 -3.24
N ILE A 73 -24.89 -15.95 -4.18
CA ILE A 73 -23.56 -15.96 -4.80
C ILE A 73 -23.30 -14.73 -5.68
N GLN A 74 -24.33 -14.16 -6.29
CA GLN A 74 -24.19 -12.98 -7.15
C GLN A 74 -23.90 -11.75 -6.29
N GLU A 75 -24.66 -11.57 -5.21
CA GLU A 75 -24.43 -10.52 -4.21
C GLU A 75 -23.05 -10.64 -3.57
N ALA A 76 -22.63 -11.86 -3.20
CA ALA A 76 -21.30 -12.10 -2.67
C ALA A 76 -20.18 -11.80 -3.70
N ALA A 77 -20.45 -11.96 -5.00
CA ALA A 77 -19.49 -11.76 -6.09
C ALA A 77 -19.40 -10.32 -6.61
N ASN A 78 -20.46 -9.52 -6.49
CA ASN A 78 -20.49 -8.13 -6.99
C ASN A 78 -19.26 -7.31 -6.54
N PRO A 79 -18.79 -7.39 -5.28
CA PRO A 79 -17.65 -6.58 -4.83
C PRO A 79 -16.30 -6.94 -5.49
N TYR A 80 -16.17 -8.13 -6.09
CA TYR A 80 -14.96 -8.50 -6.85
C TYR A 80 -14.84 -7.75 -8.18
N ALA A 81 -15.95 -7.19 -8.67
CA ALA A 81 -16.01 -6.34 -9.85
C ALA A 81 -16.10 -4.84 -9.50
N ASN A 82 -15.75 -4.45 -8.26
CA ASN A 82 -15.74 -3.05 -7.85
C ASN A 82 -14.82 -2.20 -8.76
N LYS A 83 -15.23 -0.98 -9.09
CA LYS A 83 -14.49 -0.05 -9.97
C LYS A 83 -13.03 0.16 -9.53
N ILE A 84 -12.75 0.16 -8.24
CA ILE A 84 -11.40 0.34 -7.68
C ILE A 84 -10.51 -0.88 -7.99
N VAL A 85 -11.07 -2.08 -8.11
CA VAL A 85 -10.32 -3.27 -8.58
C VAL A 85 -9.79 -3.03 -9.99
N PHE A 86 -10.60 -2.42 -10.87
CA PHE A 86 -10.18 -2.06 -12.23
C PHE A 86 -9.22 -0.87 -12.28
N LEU A 87 -9.34 0.10 -11.36
CA LEU A 87 -8.34 1.15 -11.17
C LEU A 87 -6.97 0.56 -10.84
N PHE A 88 -6.91 -0.39 -9.90
CA PHE A 88 -5.67 -1.08 -9.54
C PHE A 88 -5.14 -1.96 -10.67
N LEU A 89 -6.00 -2.71 -11.35
CA LEU A 89 -5.60 -3.49 -12.52
C LEU A 89 -4.94 -2.60 -13.58
N GLY A 90 -5.57 -1.47 -13.92
CA GLY A 90 -5.01 -0.54 -14.89
C GLY A 90 -3.71 0.12 -14.43
N GLY A 91 -3.63 0.46 -13.14
CA GLY A 91 -2.40 0.95 -12.51
C GLY A 91 -1.25 -0.07 -12.56
N PHE A 92 -1.52 -1.36 -12.29
CA PHE A 92 -0.52 -2.42 -12.37
C PHE A 92 -0.06 -2.69 -13.79
N LEU A 93 -0.95 -2.62 -14.78
CA LEU A 93 -0.59 -2.73 -16.19
C LEU A 93 0.31 -1.56 -16.61
N LEU A 94 -0.04 -0.33 -16.24
CA LEU A 94 0.80 0.85 -16.49
C LEU A 94 2.17 0.72 -15.82
N ALA A 95 2.22 0.31 -14.56
CA ALA A 95 3.48 0.06 -13.84
C ALA A 95 4.32 -1.05 -14.51
N THR A 96 3.68 -2.12 -14.99
CA THR A 96 4.34 -3.21 -15.72
C THR A 96 4.98 -2.71 -17.01
N ALA A 97 4.33 -1.80 -17.74
CA ALA A 97 4.92 -1.18 -18.93
C ALA A 97 6.13 -0.30 -18.58
N ILE A 98 6.01 0.53 -17.54
CA ILE A 98 7.12 1.35 -17.03
C ILE A 98 8.31 0.48 -16.63
N GLN A 99 8.05 -0.71 -16.08
CA GLN A 99 9.08 -1.68 -15.70
C GLN A 99 9.70 -2.36 -16.92
N LYS A 100 8.89 -2.90 -17.84
CA LYS A 100 9.33 -3.60 -19.06
C LYS A 100 10.28 -2.77 -19.90
N TRP A 101 10.07 -1.45 -19.95
CA TRP A 101 10.87 -0.53 -20.75
C TRP A 101 11.92 0.25 -19.96
N ASP A 102 12.22 -0.15 -18.72
CA ASP A 102 13.27 0.46 -17.89
C ASP A 102 13.13 1.98 -17.62
N LEU A 103 11.96 2.56 -17.87
CA LEU A 103 11.69 3.99 -17.66
C LEU A 103 11.86 4.38 -16.19
N HIS A 104 11.41 3.51 -15.27
CA HIS A 104 11.62 3.65 -13.83
C HIS A 104 13.11 3.81 -13.44
N LYS A 105 14.05 3.04 -14.04
CA LYS A 105 15.49 3.16 -13.77
C LYS A 105 16.04 4.52 -14.20
N ARG A 106 15.58 5.04 -15.34
CA ARG A 106 15.99 6.37 -15.84
C ARG A 106 15.51 7.47 -14.90
N ILE A 107 14.25 7.41 -14.46
CA ILE A 107 13.70 8.35 -13.47
C ILE A 107 14.52 8.26 -12.17
N ALA A 108 14.84 7.05 -11.72
CA ALA A 108 15.61 6.85 -10.50
C ALA A 108 16.98 7.53 -10.55
N LEU A 109 17.76 7.26 -11.61
CA LEU A 109 19.10 7.83 -11.77
C LEU A 109 19.08 9.34 -12.02
N LEU A 110 18.01 9.88 -12.62
CA LEU A 110 17.85 11.33 -12.78
C LEU A 110 17.70 12.02 -11.42
N VAL A 111 16.90 11.45 -10.51
CA VAL A 111 16.74 11.98 -9.15
C VAL A 111 18.03 11.78 -8.34
N LEU A 112 18.62 10.58 -8.38
CA LEU A 112 19.83 10.25 -7.62
C LEU A 112 21.05 11.05 -8.05
N ASN A 113 21.18 11.41 -9.34
CA ASN A 113 22.28 12.23 -9.82
C ASN A 113 22.28 13.66 -9.23
N ASN A 114 21.16 14.11 -8.68
CA ASN A 114 21.02 15.39 -7.99
C ASN A 114 21.20 15.26 -6.47
N ALA A 115 21.52 14.07 -5.94
CA ALA A 115 21.82 13.90 -4.54
C ALA A 115 23.12 14.62 -4.14
N GLY A 116 23.13 15.22 -2.95
CA GLY A 116 24.31 15.92 -2.42
C GLY A 116 25.47 14.97 -2.06
N SER A 117 26.66 15.54 -1.84
CA SER A 117 27.89 14.79 -1.51
C SER A 117 27.98 14.30 -0.06
N LYS A 118 27.01 14.60 0.81
CA LYS A 118 26.97 14.09 2.18
C LYS A 118 26.30 12.72 2.21
N GLY A 119 26.80 11.78 3.01
CA GLY A 119 26.19 10.46 3.15
C GLY A 119 24.70 10.52 3.52
N SER A 120 24.31 11.44 4.41
CA SER A 120 22.90 11.67 4.74
C SER A 120 22.08 12.22 3.57
N SER A 121 22.66 13.08 2.73
CA SER A 121 21.98 13.62 1.55
C SER A 121 21.78 12.58 0.46
N LEU A 122 22.71 11.63 0.34
CA LEU A 122 22.58 10.49 -0.55
C LEU A 122 21.43 9.57 -0.11
N ILE A 123 21.33 9.29 1.19
CA ILE A 123 20.19 8.54 1.76
C ILE A 123 18.86 9.25 1.45
N LEU A 124 18.79 10.58 1.63
CA LEU A 124 17.59 11.34 1.27
C LEU A 124 17.27 11.21 -0.23
N GLY A 125 18.27 11.26 -1.10
CA GLY A 125 18.11 11.04 -2.54
C GLY A 125 17.46 9.70 -2.84
N PHE A 126 17.95 8.61 -2.26
CA PHE A 126 17.34 7.28 -2.40
C PHE A 126 15.92 7.20 -1.82
N MET A 127 15.67 7.83 -0.67
CA MET A 127 14.33 7.89 -0.08
C MET A 127 13.33 8.63 -0.96
N ILE A 128 13.73 9.78 -1.53
CA ILE A 128 12.89 10.56 -2.46
C ILE A 128 12.66 9.77 -3.74
N THR A 129 13.70 9.17 -4.30
CA THR A 129 13.57 8.32 -5.49
C THR A 129 12.60 7.16 -5.25
N ALA A 130 12.76 6.45 -4.12
CA ALA A 130 11.86 5.37 -3.73
C ALA A 130 10.44 5.91 -3.60
N ALA A 131 10.24 7.02 -2.88
CA ALA A 131 8.92 7.58 -2.67
C ALA A 131 8.22 7.97 -3.99
N VAL A 132 8.91 8.71 -4.87
CA VAL A 132 8.35 9.17 -6.15
C VAL A 132 7.99 8.01 -7.06
N ILE A 133 8.82 6.97 -7.15
CA ILE A 133 8.51 5.80 -7.99
C ILE A 133 7.36 5.00 -7.38
N SER A 134 7.35 4.84 -6.05
CA SER A 134 6.30 4.09 -5.35
C SER A 134 4.92 4.75 -5.36
N MET A 135 4.83 6.05 -5.69
CA MET A 135 3.54 6.71 -5.95
C MET A 135 2.82 6.12 -7.16
N TRP A 136 3.54 5.50 -8.10
CA TRP A 136 2.99 5.04 -9.38
C TRP A 136 3.21 3.55 -9.64
N VAL A 137 4.19 2.97 -8.96
CA VAL A 137 4.63 1.59 -9.09
C VAL A 137 4.52 0.92 -7.73
N MET A 138 4.34 -0.40 -7.71
CA MET A 138 4.26 -1.16 -6.46
C MET A 138 5.50 -1.01 -5.59
N ASN A 139 5.31 -0.83 -4.28
CA ASN A 139 6.40 -0.72 -3.28
C ASN A 139 7.46 -1.82 -3.41
N THR A 140 7.02 -3.06 -3.66
CA THR A 140 7.89 -4.22 -3.87
C THR A 140 8.81 -4.02 -5.07
N ALA A 141 8.26 -3.66 -6.23
CA ALA A 141 9.04 -3.47 -7.47
C ALA A 141 10.02 -2.30 -7.35
N THR A 142 9.59 -1.19 -6.74
CA THR A 142 10.44 -0.04 -6.43
C THR A 142 11.66 -0.44 -5.59
N THR A 143 11.44 -1.25 -4.56
CA THR A 143 12.50 -1.70 -3.65
C THR A 143 13.46 -2.66 -4.34
N ILE A 144 12.95 -3.66 -5.09
CA ILE A 144 13.77 -4.60 -5.87
C ILE A 144 14.67 -3.84 -6.85
N MET A 145 14.16 -2.81 -7.51
CA MET A 145 14.93 -2.01 -8.46
C MET A 145 16.03 -1.19 -7.77
N LEU A 146 15.72 -0.52 -6.65
CA LEU A 146 16.68 0.37 -5.98
C LEU A 146 17.74 -0.37 -5.18
N LEU A 147 17.44 -1.57 -4.68
CA LEU A 147 18.36 -2.32 -3.82
C LEU A 147 19.73 -2.56 -4.48
N PRO A 148 19.85 -3.08 -5.72
CA PRO A 148 21.14 -3.25 -6.39
C PRO A 148 21.93 -1.93 -6.53
N ILE A 149 21.25 -0.83 -6.82
CA ILE A 149 21.87 0.50 -6.95
C ILE A 149 22.40 0.95 -5.59
N GLY A 150 21.60 0.78 -4.53
CA GLY A 150 22.01 1.07 -3.16
C GLY A 150 23.21 0.26 -2.70
N LEU A 151 23.24 -1.05 -3.02
CA LEU A 151 24.37 -1.93 -2.71
C LEU A 151 25.65 -1.51 -3.44
N ALA A 152 25.57 -1.16 -4.73
CA ALA A 152 26.72 -0.66 -5.48
C ALA A 152 27.29 0.64 -4.87
N VAL A 153 26.41 1.55 -4.45
CA VAL A 153 26.78 2.78 -3.75
C VAL A 153 27.45 2.48 -2.40
N ILE A 154 26.91 1.56 -1.62
CA ILE A 154 27.49 1.13 -0.33
C ILE A 154 28.92 0.60 -0.53
N THR A 155 29.13 -0.25 -1.53
CA THR A 155 30.45 -0.81 -1.84
C THR A 155 31.44 0.30 -2.16
N VAL A 156 31.11 1.20 -3.10
CA VAL A 156 32.01 2.31 -3.47
C VAL A 156 32.32 3.20 -2.28
N VAL A 157 31.32 3.57 -1.47
CA VAL A 157 31.53 4.40 -0.28
C VAL A 157 32.47 3.72 0.72
N LYS A 158 32.33 2.41 0.95
CA LYS A 158 33.20 1.65 1.86
C LYS A 158 34.65 1.55 1.37
N GLU A 159 34.88 1.53 0.06
CA GLU A 159 36.22 1.40 -0.53
C GLU A 159 36.96 2.74 -0.62
N THR A 160 36.23 3.85 -0.83
CA THR A 160 36.84 5.15 -1.15
C THR A 160 36.91 6.12 0.02
N VAL A 161 36.06 5.97 1.03
CA VAL A 161 36.06 6.84 2.22
C VAL A 161 37.00 6.25 3.28
N LYS A 162 38.22 6.81 3.39
CA LYS A 162 39.27 6.30 4.28
C LYS A 162 39.29 6.90 5.68
N ASP A 163 38.83 8.14 5.84
CA ASP A 163 38.90 8.90 7.10
C ASP A 163 37.62 8.78 7.95
N THR A 164 36.89 7.67 7.82
CA THR A 164 35.61 7.44 8.51
C THR A 164 35.62 6.10 9.24
N SER A 165 35.04 6.08 10.45
CA SER A 165 35.01 4.86 11.25
C SER A 165 34.18 3.75 10.60
N THR A 166 34.55 2.49 10.82
CA THR A 166 33.79 1.33 10.34
C THR A 166 32.33 1.35 10.84
N GLN A 167 32.11 1.90 12.04
CA GLN A 167 30.77 2.04 12.62
C GLN A 167 29.92 3.06 11.84
N GLU A 168 30.48 4.18 11.40
CA GLU A 168 29.77 5.16 10.58
C GLU A 168 29.45 4.64 9.18
N LEU A 169 30.37 3.86 8.58
CA LEU A 169 30.12 3.20 7.29
C LEU A 169 29.01 2.14 7.39
N ASN A 170 28.97 1.36 8.48
CA ASN A 170 27.89 0.42 8.74
C ASN A 170 26.56 1.14 9.03
N SER A 171 26.62 2.27 9.71
CA SER A 171 25.46 3.12 9.96
C SER A 171 24.87 3.70 8.68
N PHE A 172 25.71 4.14 7.74
CA PHE A 172 25.29 4.55 6.40
C PHE A 172 24.63 3.39 5.64
N GLN A 173 25.24 2.19 5.66
CA GLN A 173 24.66 1.01 5.03
C GLN A 173 23.25 0.71 5.56
N LEU A 174 23.08 0.65 6.89
CA LEU A 174 21.78 0.37 7.51
C LEU A 174 20.76 1.45 7.15
N ALA A 175 21.14 2.73 7.29
CA ALA A 175 20.25 3.85 7.01
C ALA A 175 19.87 3.94 5.53
N LEU A 176 20.77 3.60 4.60
CA LEU A 176 20.47 3.58 3.17
C LEU A 176 19.49 2.47 2.81
N LEU A 177 19.75 1.24 3.27
CA LEU A 177 18.89 0.09 2.97
C LEU A 177 17.50 0.27 3.59
N LEU A 178 17.41 0.67 4.86
CA LEU A 178 16.13 0.98 5.50
C LEU A 178 15.45 2.20 4.85
N GLY A 179 16.22 3.21 4.44
CA GLY A 179 15.71 4.37 3.71
C GLY A 179 15.05 3.99 2.38
N ILE A 180 15.60 3.05 1.62
CA ILE A 180 14.97 2.56 0.39
C ILE A 180 13.62 1.91 0.69
N ALA A 181 13.56 1.00 1.68
CA ALA A 181 12.33 0.30 2.03
C ALA A 181 11.26 1.25 2.57
N TYR A 182 11.62 2.09 3.55
CA TYR A 182 10.69 3.01 4.18
C TYR A 182 10.26 4.12 3.21
N GLY A 183 11.16 4.60 2.35
CA GLY A 183 10.84 5.54 1.29
C GLY A 183 9.81 4.99 0.30
N ALA A 184 9.93 3.72 -0.09
CA ALA A 184 8.92 3.06 -0.93
C ALA A 184 7.57 2.96 -0.22
N THR A 185 7.55 2.50 1.04
CA THR A 185 6.32 2.42 1.84
C THR A 185 5.65 3.78 2.03
N ILE A 186 6.41 4.83 2.37
CA ILE A 186 5.90 6.20 2.52
C ILE A 186 5.37 6.72 1.18
N GLY A 187 6.11 6.53 0.09
CA GLY A 187 5.66 6.93 -1.25
C GLY A 187 4.33 6.32 -1.66
N GLY A 188 4.13 5.04 -1.38
CA GLY A 188 2.91 4.30 -1.69
C GLY A 188 1.66 4.85 -1.00
N MET A 189 1.79 5.58 0.11
CA MET A 189 0.65 6.24 0.77
C MET A 189 0.12 7.46 0.00
N SER A 190 0.88 8.00 -0.96
CA SER A 190 0.58 9.32 -1.54
C SER A 190 -0.54 9.33 -2.58
N THR A 191 -0.78 8.21 -3.27
CA THR A 191 -1.78 8.07 -4.35
C THR A 191 -2.69 6.86 -4.08
N LEU A 192 -3.85 6.80 -4.73
CA LEU A 192 -4.79 5.70 -4.53
C LEU A 192 -4.21 4.33 -4.91
N ILE A 193 -3.45 4.27 -6.00
CA ILE A 193 -2.89 3.02 -6.54
C ILE A 193 -1.59 2.59 -5.85
N GLY A 194 -0.96 3.47 -5.07
CA GLY A 194 0.37 3.20 -4.50
C GLY A 194 0.39 2.04 -3.52
N THR A 195 -0.70 1.85 -2.75
CA THR A 195 -0.80 0.75 -1.78
C THR A 195 -2.24 0.26 -1.65
N GLY A 196 -2.40 -1.05 -1.41
CA GLY A 196 -3.70 -1.71 -1.29
C GLY A 196 -4.66 -1.07 -0.27
N PRO A 197 -4.22 -0.74 0.96
CA PRO A 197 -5.04 -0.05 1.95
C PRO A 197 -5.76 1.21 1.46
N ASN A 198 -5.10 2.03 0.63
CA ASN A 198 -5.71 3.26 0.07
C ASN A 198 -6.88 2.91 -0.85
N GLY A 199 -6.67 1.94 -1.74
CA GLY A 199 -7.73 1.40 -2.59
C GLY A 199 -8.88 0.77 -1.81
N MET A 200 -8.55 0.03 -0.75
CA MET A 200 -9.56 -0.69 0.04
C MET A 200 -10.46 0.30 0.76
N LEU A 201 -9.87 1.37 1.32
CA LEU A 201 -10.61 2.49 1.88
C LEU A 201 -11.51 3.14 0.83
N ALA A 202 -10.96 3.53 -0.33
CA ALA A 202 -11.75 4.20 -1.37
C ALA A 202 -12.92 3.35 -1.86
N ALA A 203 -12.70 2.04 -2.05
CA ALA A 203 -13.74 1.10 -2.45
C ALA A 203 -14.81 0.92 -1.36
N PHE A 204 -14.37 0.75 -0.10
CA PHE A 204 -15.27 0.60 1.03
C PHE A 204 -16.17 1.82 1.23
N MET A 205 -15.60 3.02 1.12
CA MET A 205 -16.33 4.28 1.26
C MET A 205 -17.31 4.53 0.12
N ALA A 206 -16.93 4.16 -1.11
CA ALA A 206 -17.84 4.23 -2.25
C ALA A 206 -19.03 3.25 -2.09
N ASP A 207 -18.78 2.00 -1.70
CA ASP A 207 -19.82 0.96 -1.66
C ASP A 207 -20.78 1.09 -0.47
N ASN A 208 -20.30 1.61 0.67
CA ASN A 208 -21.07 1.61 1.92
C ASN A 208 -21.56 2.99 2.35
N TYR A 209 -20.98 4.07 1.80
CA TYR A 209 -21.28 5.44 2.22
C TYR A 209 -21.47 6.41 1.05
N ASP A 210 -21.52 5.92 -0.19
CA ASP A 210 -21.67 6.72 -1.42
C ASP A 210 -20.66 7.88 -1.54
N LEU A 211 -19.47 7.69 -0.95
CA LEU A 211 -18.39 8.67 -0.95
C LEU A 211 -17.34 8.28 -2.00
N ASP A 212 -17.40 8.90 -3.18
CA ASP A 212 -16.39 8.72 -4.23
C ASP A 212 -15.10 9.50 -3.92
N ILE A 213 -14.11 8.81 -3.36
CA ILE A 213 -12.78 9.39 -3.18
C ILE A 213 -12.05 9.35 -4.52
N SER A 214 -12.00 10.49 -5.22
CA SER A 214 -11.28 10.60 -6.49
C SER A 214 -9.75 10.51 -6.29
N PHE A 215 -9.04 10.22 -7.38
CA PHE A 215 -7.58 10.18 -7.37
C PHE A 215 -6.95 11.49 -6.86
N ILE A 216 -7.48 12.63 -7.32
CA ILE A 216 -7.00 13.95 -6.90
C ILE A 216 -7.35 14.26 -5.43
N ASP A 217 -8.52 13.84 -4.96
CA ASP A 217 -8.93 14.07 -3.57
C ASP A 217 -8.03 13.31 -2.59
N TRP A 218 -7.70 12.06 -2.91
CA TRP A 218 -6.74 11.30 -2.12
C TRP A 218 -5.35 11.94 -2.14
N MET A 219 -4.88 12.43 -3.29
CA MET A 219 -3.57 13.08 -3.37
C MET A 219 -3.47 14.33 -2.49
N LYS A 220 -4.56 15.08 -2.30
CA LYS A 220 -4.61 16.22 -1.36
C LYS A 220 -4.37 15.80 0.09
N VAL A 221 -4.58 14.52 0.44
CA VAL A 221 -4.32 13.96 1.78
C VAL A 221 -2.97 13.22 1.81
N GLY A 222 -2.76 12.29 0.89
CA GLY A 222 -1.61 11.39 0.87
C GLY A 222 -0.28 12.09 0.53
N VAL A 223 -0.27 13.01 -0.44
CA VAL A 223 0.98 13.71 -0.81
C VAL A 223 1.49 14.58 0.35
N PRO A 224 0.67 15.44 1.00
CA PRO A 224 1.11 16.18 2.17
C PRO A 224 1.60 15.29 3.31
N LEU A 225 0.93 14.17 3.58
CA LEU A 225 1.37 13.19 4.57
C LEU A 225 2.80 12.70 4.26
N SER A 226 3.04 12.24 3.04
CA SER A 226 4.36 11.76 2.60
C SER A 226 5.42 12.86 2.62
N CYS A 227 5.07 14.10 2.26
CA CYS A 227 5.97 15.25 2.30
C CYS A 227 6.45 15.59 3.72
N VAL A 228 5.68 15.27 4.76
CA VAL A 228 6.08 15.46 6.16
C VAL A 228 6.76 14.21 6.72
N MET A 229 6.23 13.03 6.40
CA MET A 229 6.71 11.77 6.94
C MET A 229 8.08 11.36 6.38
N LEU A 230 8.35 11.61 5.09
CA LEU A 230 9.61 11.23 4.45
C LEU A 230 10.82 11.99 5.04
N PRO A 231 10.81 13.33 5.20
CA PRO A 231 11.88 14.04 5.87
C PRO A 231 12.02 13.68 7.35
N GLY A 232 10.90 13.44 8.06
CA GLY A 232 10.93 12.99 9.46
C GLY A 232 11.59 11.62 9.61
N CYS A 233 11.23 10.67 8.75
CA CYS A 233 11.87 9.36 8.68
C CYS A 233 13.37 9.47 8.36
N TRP A 234 13.73 10.30 7.37
CA TRP A 234 15.12 10.56 7.01
C TRP A 234 15.92 11.12 8.20
N PHE A 235 15.34 12.07 8.94
CA PHE A 235 15.96 12.66 10.12
C PHE A 235 16.17 11.62 11.22
N ILE A 236 15.17 10.79 11.52
CA ILE A 236 15.27 9.70 12.51
C ILE A 236 16.39 8.73 12.13
N LEU A 237 16.42 8.26 10.89
CA LEU A 237 17.43 7.32 10.42
C LEU A 237 18.84 7.93 10.47
N THR A 238 19.02 9.11 9.89
CA THR A 238 20.36 9.66 9.65
C THR A 238 20.92 10.48 10.80
N LYS A 239 20.08 11.09 11.66
CA LYS A 239 20.53 11.99 12.73
C LYS A 239 20.28 11.45 14.14
N VAL A 240 19.29 10.60 14.34
CA VAL A 240 18.95 10.06 15.67
C VAL A 240 19.57 8.68 15.90
N ILE A 241 19.29 7.72 15.01
CA ILE A 241 19.64 6.31 15.22
C ILE A 241 21.03 5.97 14.70
N PHE A 242 21.26 6.16 13.40
CA PHE A 242 22.49 5.71 12.74
C PHE A 242 23.55 6.82 12.68
N LYS A 243 23.19 8.09 12.83
CA LYS A 243 24.14 9.24 12.92
C LYS A 243 25.18 9.26 11.78
N VAL A 244 24.71 9.47 10.55
CA VAL A 244 25.55 9.54 9.34
C VAL A 244 26.06 10.97 9.14
N ASN A 245 27.36 11.19 9.38
CA ASN A 245 28.01 12.51 9.35
C ASN A 245 29.38 12.49 8.65
N PHE A 246 29.44 12.01 7.41
CA PHE A 246 30.63 12.10 6.56
C PHE A 246 30.29 12.55 5.13
N GLU A 247 31.33 12.93 4.37
CA GLU A 247 31.23 13.26 2.95
C GLU A 247 31.67 12.08 2.08
N THR A 248 30.89 11.80 1.04
CA THR A 248 31.20 10.77 0.05
C THR A 248 32.27 11.26 -0.93
N SER A 249 33.05 10.33 -1.46
CA SER A 249 34.02 10.61 -2.52
C SER A 249 33.36 11.00 -3.85
N SER A 250 34.11 11.66 -4.75
CA SER A 250 33.66 11.89 -6.14
C SER A 250 33.34 10.60 -6.88
N ALA A 251 34.02 9.49 -6.56
CA ALA A 251 33.79 8.18 -7.17
C ALA A 251 32.36 7.67 -6.98
N THR A 252 31.67 8.06 -5.90
CA THR A 252 30.26 7.73 -5.68
C THR A 252 29.36 8.40 -6.72
N LYS A 253 29.66 9.68 -7.04
CA LYS A 253 28.95 10.42 -8.09
C LYS A 253 29.29 9.88 -9.47
N ASP A 254 30.56 9.54 -9.71
CA ASP A 254 31.02 8.96 -10.97
C ASP A 254 30.35 7.60 -11.26
N LEU A 255 30.12 6.78 -10.23
CA LEU A 255 29.34 5.53 -10.34
C LEU A 255 27.91 5.83 -10.85
N LEU A 256 27.20 6.76 -10.22
CA LEU A 256 25.82 7.09 -10.61
C LEU A 256 25.75 7.68 -12.02
N ILE A 257 26.72 8.52 -12.39
CA ILE A 257 26.86 9.05 -13.75
C ILE A 257 27.13 7.92 -14.75
N LYS A 258 28.02 6.97 -14.41
CA LYS A 258 28.31 5.81 -15.24
C LYS A 258 27.07 4.95 -15.46
N MET A 259 26.34 4.58 -14.40
CA MET A 259 25.09 3.83 -14.50
C MET A 259 24.05 4.55 -15.36
N LYS A 260 23.96 5.89 -15.24
CA LYS A 260 23.06 6.71 -16.06
C LYS A 260 23.47 6.68 -17.53
N ASN A 261 24.76 6.79 -17.82
CA ASN A 261 25.29 6.78 -19.18
C ASN A 261 25.16 5.40 -19.84
N GLU A 262 25.25 4.31 -19.07
CA GLU A 262 25.02 2.93 -19.53
C GLU A 262 23.59 2.68 -20.01
N LEU A 263 22.59 3.43 -19.51
CA LEU A 263 21.22 3.39 -20.06
C LEU A 263 21.10 3.97 -21.47
N GLY A 264 22.11 4.70 -21.95
CA GLY A 264 22.09 5.34 -23.25
C GLY A 264 20.99 6.40 -23.43
N ASN A 265 20.71 6.73 -24.69
CA ASN A 265 19.67 7.68 -25.07
C ASN A 265 18.26 7.12 -24.79
N LEU A 266 17.29 8.02 -24.61
CA LEU A 266 15.89 7.65 -24.42
C LEU A 266 15.39 6.88 -25.64
N SER A 267 14.99 5.62 -25.46
CA SER A 267 14.47 4.81 -26.55
C SER A 267 13.07 5.28 -26.98
N SER A 268 12.67 4.94 -28.22
CA SER A 268 11.32 5.24 -28.72
C SER A 268 10.23 4.62 -27.83
N ASN A 269 10.48 3.44 -27.27
CA ASN A 269 9.52 2.75 -26.41
C ASN A 269 9.40 3.41 -25.04
N GLU A 270 10.52 3.78 -24.41
CA GLU A 270 10.51 4.58 -23.19
C GLU A 270 9.71 5.88 -23.37
N MET A 271 9.91 6.57 -24.49
CA MET A 271 9.17 7.80 -24.79
C MET A 271 7.67 7.54 -24.94
N LYS A 272 7.26 6.49 -25.66
CA LYS A 272 5.83 6.16 -25.83
C LYS A 272 5.18 5.83 -24.48
N VAL A 273 5.84 5.03 -23.64
CA VAL A 273 5.35 4.70 -22.30
C VAL A 273 5.28 5.94 -21.43
N LEU A 274 6.28 6.82 -21.49
CA LEU A 274 6.29 8.09 -20.77
C LEU A 274 5.11 8.97 -21.18
N ILE A 275 4.80 9.05 -22.49
CA ILE A 275 3.64 9.79 -22.99
C ILE A 275 2.35 9.21 -22.41
N VAL A 276 2.13 7.90 -22.49
CA VAL A 276 0.93 7.26 -21.92
C VAL A 276 0.82 7.52 -20.42
N PHE A 277 1.93 7.38 -19.68
CA PHE A 277 1.98 7.65 -18.25
C PHE A 277 1.61 9.10 -17.91
N VAL A 278 2.23 10.08 -18.58
CA VAL A 278 1.95 11.51 -18.34
C VAL A 278 0.51 11.86 -18.70
N LEU A 279 -0.02 11.34 -19.82
CA LEU A 279 -1.41 11.55 -20.20
C LEU A 279 -2.37 10.95 -19.17
N THR A 280 -2.07 9.77 -18.64
CA THR A 280 -2.88 9.11 -17.59
C THR A 280 -2.88 9.94 -16.30
N ALA A 281 -1.71 10.39 -15.85
CA ALA A 281 -1.58 11.22 -14.66
C ALA A 281 -2.33 12.56 -14.82
N LEU A 282 -2.19 13.22 -15.98
CA LEU A 282 -2.95 14.45 -16.29
C LEU A 282 -4.46 14.20 -16.32
N ALA A 283 -4.90 13.08 -16.89
CA ALA A 283 -6.31 12.71 -16.93
C ALA A 283 -6.88 12.48 -15.52
N TRP A 284 -6.16 11.81 -14.61
CA TRP A 284 -6.58 11.69 -13.21
C TRP A 284 -6.66 13.04 -12.50
N MET A 285 -5.68 13.92 -12.72
CA MET A 285 -5.67 15.26 -12.11
C MET A 285 -6.77 16.18 -12.64
N LEU A 286 -7.20 15.98 -13.89
CA LEU A 286 -8.21 16.80 -14.56
C LEU A 286 -9.56 16.08 -14.67
N ARG A 287 -9.74 14.91 -14.06
CA ARG A 287 -10.93 14.05 -14.21
C ARG A 287 -12.23 14.83 -14.05
N THR A 288 -12.34 15.63 -12.98
CA THR A 288 -13.55 16.40 -12.69
C THR A 288 -13.88 17.42 -13.78
N LEU A 289 -12.87 18.02 -14.43
CA LEU A 289 -13.06 18.94 -15.56
C LEU A 289 -13.35 18.19 -16.87
N LEU A 290 -12.81 16.96 -17.01
CA LEU A 290 -13.02 16.12 -18.18
C LEU A 290 -14.42 15.53 -18.21
N ASP A 291 -14.97 15.14 -17.07
CA ASP A 291 -16.29 14.53 -16.93
C ASP A 291 -17.43 15.52 -17.28
N ASP A 292 -17.21 16.83 -17.12
CA ASP A 292 -18.15 17.89 -17.52
C ASP A 292 -18.34 18.01 -19.05
N PHE A 293 -17.44 17.45 -19.86
CA PHE A 293 -17.61 17.43 -21.31
C PHE A 293 -18.59 16.33 -21.71
N SER A 294 -19.62 16.68 -22.50
CA SER A 294 -20.68 15.75 -22.91
C SER A 294 -20.19 14.44 -23.55
N LEU A 295 -19.08 14.49 -24.31
CA LEU A 295 -18.45 13.32 -24.95
C LEU A 295 -17.68 12.42 -23.98
N LEU A 296 -17.31 12.93 -22.81
CA LEU A 296 -16.55 12.24 -21.76
C LEU A 296 -17.39 12.03 -20.50
N SER A 297 -18.69 12.30 -20.56
CA SER A 297 -19.60 12.07 -19.44
C SER A 297 -19.58 10.59 -19.01
N GLY A 298 -19.30 10.36 -17.73
CA GLY A 298 -19.09 9.03 -17.15
C GLY A 298 -17.62 8.61 -17.04
N LEU A 299 -16.66 9.52 -17.24
CA LEU A 299 -15.25 9.22 -17.12
C LEU A 299 -14.86 9.04 -15.64
N SER A 300 -14.55 7.80 -15.26
CA SER A 300 -14.06 7.47 -13.92
C SER A 300 -12.54 7.30 -13.89
N ASP A 301 -11.94 7.36 -12.69
CA ASP A 301 -10.52 7.05 -12.48
C ASP A 301 -10.15 5.64 -12.98
N ALA A 302 -11.05 4.68 -12.75
CA ALA A 302 -10.92 3.32 -13.26
C ALA A 302 -10.97 3.28 -14.80
N GLY A 303 -11.90 4.04 -15.40
CA GLY A 303 -11.98 4.20 -16.86
C GLY A 303 -10.70 4.74 -17.47
N ILE A 304 -10.11 5.78 -16.88
CA ILE A 304 -8.82 6.35 -17.29
C ILE A 304 -7.71 5.29 -17.25
N ALA A 305 -7.61 4.54 -16.15
CA ALA A 305 -6.62 3.47 -15.99
C ALA A 305 -6.77 2.36 -17.04
N MET A 306 -8.02 1.98 -17.35
CA MET A 306 -8.31 0.95 -18.35
C MET A 306 -8.06 1.44 -19.78
N ILE A 307 -8.37 2.69 -20.11
CA ILE A 307 -8.04 3.31 -21.41
C ILE A 307 -6.53 3.32 -21.62
N ALA A 308 -5.76 3.75 -20.60
CA ALA A 308 -4.30 3.73 -20.65
C ALA A 308 -3.75 2.32 -20.87
N SER A 309 -4.31 1.34 -20.16
CA SER A 309 -3.93 -0.08 -20.29
C SER A 309 -4.20 -0.63 -21.68
N LEU A 310 -5.39 -0.37 -22.23
CA LEU A 310 -5.74 -0.76 -23.60
C LEU A 310 -4.80 -0.10 -24.62
N ALA A 311 -4.46 1.18 -24.44
CA ALA A 311 -3.51 1.86 -25.30
C ALA A 311 -2.13 1.17 -25.28
N LEU A 312 -1.64 0.70 -24.13
CA LEU A 312 -0.36 -0.01 -24.03
C LEU A 312 -0.36 -1.36 -24.78
N PHE A 313 -1.49 -2.06 -24.85
CA PHE A 313 -1.63 -3.28 -25.65
C PHE A 313 -1.78 -3.02 -27.15
N LEU A 314 -2.21 -1.82 -27.55
CA LEU A 314 -2.48 -1.48 -28.95
C LEU A 314 -1.34 -0.70 -29.61
N ILE A 315 -0.56 0.07 -28.85
CA ILE A 315 0.56 0.84 -29.39
C ILE A 315 1.71 -0.13 -29.74
N PRO A 316 2.15 -0.18 -31.01
CA PRO A 316 3.27 -1.03 -31.39
C PRO A 316 4.58 -0.47 -30.83
N SER A 317 5.45 -1.36 -30.33
CA SER A 317 6.79 -0.97 -29.90
C SER A 317 7.60 -0.44 -31.08
N GLY A 318 7.44 -1.00 -32.28
CA GLY A 318 8.06 -0.48 -33.51
C GLY A 318 9.59 -0.64 -33.54
N SER A 319 10.15 -1.48 -32.67
CA SER A 319 11.55 -1.92 -32.73
C SER A 319 11.70 -3.08 -33.72
N LYS A 320 12.81 -3.11 -34.47
CA LYS A 320 13.16 -4.26 -35.33
C LYS A 320 13.49 -5.52 -34.50
N GLU A 321 13.90 -5.35 -33.25
CA GLU A 321 14.37 -6.43 -32.37
C GLU A 321 13.25 -6.99 -31.47
N THR A 322 12.31 -6.14 -31.02
CA THR A 322 11.12 -6.57 -30.25
C THR A 322 9.87 -6.38 -31.10
N LYS A 323 9.41 -7.43 -31.78
CA LYS A 323 8.10 -7.42 -32.45
C LYS A 323 7.00 -7.50 -31.39
N GLY A 324 6.02 -6.60 -31.42
CA GLY A 324 4.89 -6.60 -30.49
C GLY A 324 4.42 -5.21 -30.08
N SER A 325 3.48 -5.16 -29.14
CA SER A 325 2.95 -3.95 -28.50
C SER A 325 3.85 -3.50 -27.33
N LEU A 326 3.53 -2.36 -26.71
CA LEU A 326 4.25 -1.92 -25.50
C LEU A 326 4.03 -2.89 -24.33
N LEU A 327 2.87 -3.55 -24.26
CA LEU A 327 2.58 -4.67 -23.38
C LEU A 327 2.04 -5.86 -24.16
N ASP A 328 2.41 -7.07 -23.75
CA ASP A 328 1.85 -8.33 -24.20
C ASP A 328 1.05 -8.97 -23.05
N TRP A 329 0.02 -9.76 -23.35
CA TRP A 329 -0.83 -10.35 -22.30
C TRP A 329 -0.04 -11.19 -21.29
N LYS A 330 1.05 -11.81 -21.74
CA LYS A 330 1.97 -12.55 -20.87
C LYS A 330 2.60 -11.65 -19.80
N ASP A 331 2.94 -10.40 -20.12
CA ASP A 331 3.45 -9.45 -19.14
C ASP A 331 2.43 -9.20 -18.03
N ALA A 332 1.15 -9.08 -18.39
CA ALA A 332 0.06 -8.92 -17.42
C ALA A 332 -0.10 -10.17 -16.54
N GLN A 333 -0.07 -11.36 -17.14
CA GLN A 333 -0.20 -12.61 -16.39
C GLN A 333 0.91 -12.79 -15.34
N GLU A 334 2.15 -12.42 -15.70
CA GLU A 334 3.32 -12.64 -14.84
C GLU A 334 3.52 -11.53 -13.78
N ASN A 335 3.19 -10.28 -14.11
CA ASN A 335 3.55 -9.13 -13.27
C ASN A 335 2.37 -8.50 -12.51
N VAL A 336 1.12 -8.74 -12.91
CA VAL A 336 -0.05 -8.24 -12.17
C VAL A 336 -0.24 -9.09 -10.90
N PRO A 337 -0.37 -8.48 -9.72
CA PRO A 337 -0.65 -9.21 -8.48
C PRO A 337 -2.12 -9.60 -8.38
N TRP A 338 -2.55 -10.60 -9.15
CA TRP A 338 -3.96 -11.06 -9.22
C TRP A 338 -4.55 -11.39 -7.85
N GLY A 339 -3.74 -11.93 -6.92
CA GLY A 339 -4.18 -12.22 -5.55
C GLY A 339 -4.59 -10.97 -4.76
N LEU A 340 -3.99 -9.81 -5.04
CA LEU A 340 -4.36 -8.53 -4.42
C LEU A 340 -5.73 -8.05 -4.94
N LEU A 341 -6.01 -8.25 -6.24
CA LEU A 341 -7.31 -7.92 -6.83
C LEU A 341 -8.43 -8.78 -6.23
N VAL A 342 -8.19 -10.09 -6.07
CA VAL A 342 -9.12 -11.00 -5.39
C VAL A 342 -9.35 -10.60 -3.93
N LEU A 343 -8.29 -10.14 -3.26
CA LEU A 343 -8.36 -9.73 -1.85
C LEU A 343 -9.25 -8.50 -1.65
N PHE A 344 -9.25 -7.53 -2.57
CA PHE A 344 -10.23 -6.44 -2.55
C PHE A 344 -11.66 -6.97 -2.58
N GLY A 345 -11.96 -7.86 -3.53
CA GLY A 345 -13.30 -8.42 -3.67
C GLY A 345 -13.77 -9.17 -2.42
N GLY A 346 -12.92 -10.05 -1.87
CA GLY A 346 -13.24 -10.78 -0.64
C GLY A 346 -13.39 -9.88 0.59
N GLY A 347 -12.52 -8.87 0.72
CA GLY A 347 -12.60 -7.87 1.78
C GLY A 347 -13.88 -7.03 1.70
N LEU A 348 -14.24 -6.57 0.52
CA LEU A 348 -15.45 -5.77 0.30
C LEU A 348 -16.73 -6.62 0.43
N SER A 349 -16.70 -7.88 0.01
CA SER A 349 -17.80 -8.83 0.21
C SER A 349 -18.07 -9.06 1.70
N LEU A 350 -17.02 -9.27 2.51
CA LEU A 350 -17.14 -9.34 3.95
C LEU A 350 -17.64 -8.01 4.54
N ALA A 351 -17.09 -6.89 4.11
CA ALA A 351 -17.47 -5.56 4.58
C ALA A 351 -18.95 -5.24 4.34
N ASN A 352 -19.43 -5.51 3.13
CA ASN A 352 -20.83 -5.30 2.76
C ASN A 352 -21.75 -6.19 3.61
N ALA A 353 -21.40 -7.46 3.81
CA ALA A 353 -22.17 -8.34 4.70
C ALA A 353 -22.20 -7.82 6.16
N VAL A 354 -21.09 -7.28 6.67
CA VAL A 354 -21.04 -6.68 8.02
C VAL A 354 -21.98 -5.46 8.12
N GLN A 355 -22.10 -4.66 7.07
CA GLN A 355 -23.00 -3.50 7.04
C GLN A 355 -24.47 -3.90 6.85
N THR A 356 -24.79 -4.69 5.82
CA THR A 356 -26.17 -4.99 5.43
C THR A 356 -26.91 -5.90 6.41
N THR A 357 -26.20 -6.77 7.13
CA THR A 357 -26.81 -7.66 8.13
C THR A 357 -27.10 -6.97 9.46
N GLY A 358 -26.56 -5.76 9.68
CA GLY A 358 -26.67 -5.02 10.94
C GLY A 358 -25.60 -5.38 11.98
N LEU A 359 -24.61 -6.22 11.63
CA LEU A 359 -23.50 -6.57 12.53
C LEU A 359 -22.70 -5.33 12.94
N ALA A 360 -22.42 -4.43 12.00
CA ALA A 360 -21.77 -3.15 12.26
C ALA A 360 -22.47 -2.39 13.39
N ILE A 361 -23.76 -2.11 13.22
CA ILE A 361 -24.59 -1.36 14.18
C ILE A 361 -24.58 -2.05 15.55
N TRP A 362 -24.69 -3.38 15.58
CA TRP A 362 -24.66 -4.13 16.83
C TRP A 362 -23.32 -4.00 17.57
N ILE A 363 -22.18 -4.09 16.86
CA ILE A 363 -20.85 -3.86 17.46
C ILE A 363 -20.72 -2.41 17.96
N GLY A 364 -21.22 -1.44 17.19
CA GLY A 364 -21.26 -0.03 17.56
C GLY A 364 -21.94 0.19 18.91
N ASN A 365 -23.13 -0.38 19.10
CA ASN A 365 -23.91 -0.25 20.33
C ASN A 365 -23.24 -0.84 21.59
N LEU A 366 -22.17 -1.64 21.45
CA LEU A 366 -21.40 -2.15 22.60
C LEU A 366 -20.38 -1.15 23.13
N LEU A 367 -20.12 -0.06 22.40
CA LEU A 367 -19.08 0.90 22.74
C LEU A 367 -19.60 2.02 23.66
N PRO A 368 -18.76 2.52 24.58
CA PRO A 368 -19.15 3.64 25.45
C PRO A 368 -19.41 4.92 24.64
N GLU A 369 -20.46 5.64 24.99
CA GLU A 369 -20.74 6.98 24.46
C GLU A 369 -19.76 8.03 25.01
N GLY A 370 -19.61 9.15 24.30
CA GLY A 370 -18.88 10.33 24.76
C GLY A 370 -17.35 10.28 24.61
N ILE A 371 -16.80 9.35 23.84
CA ILE A 371 -15.36 9.30 23.55
C ILE A 371 -15.00 10.40 22.56
N SER A 372 -13.98 11.21 22.88
CA SER A 372 -13.47 12.24 21.98
C SER A 372 -12.95 11.64 20.66
N LEU A 373 -13.34 12.23 19.51
CA LEU A 373 -12.88 11.84 18.18
C LEU A 373 -11.35 11.70 18.11
N VAL A 374 -10.61 12.69 18.63
CA VAL A 374 -9.14 12.68 18.63
C VAL A 374 -8.59 11.45 19.35
N LEU A 375 -9.21 11.05 20.46
CA LEU A 375 -8.78 9.89 21.24
C LEU A 375 -9.08 8.60 20.48
N LEU A 376 -10.26 8.49 19.86
CA LEU A 376 -10.61 7.34 19.01
C LEU A 376 -9.66 7.18 17.82
N VAL A 377 -9.30 8.29 17.16
CA VAL A 377 -8.34 8.28 16.06
C VAL A 377 -6.97 7.82 16.55
N VAL A 378 -6.44 8.39 17.64
CA VAL A 378 -5.12 8.00 18.16
C VAL A 378 -5.08 6.53 18.58
N ILE A 379 -6.13 6.03 19.24
CA ILE A 379 -6.23 4.61 19.62
C ILE A 379 -6.27 3.72 18.38
N THR A 380 -7.12 4.06 17.41
CA THR A 380 -7.26 3.32 16.14
C THR A 380 -5.94 3.27 15.39
N VAL A 381 -5.29 4.42 15.19
CA VAL A 381 -4.00 4.52 14.50
C VAL A 381 -2.95 3.69 15.22
N THR A 382 -2.84 3.83 16.55
CA THR A 382 -1.85 3.09 17.34
C THR A 382 -2.07 1.58 17.22
N MET A 383 -3.32 1.12 17.39
CA MET A 383 -3.68 -0.29 17.29
C MET A 383 -3.35 -0.87 15.91
N ILE A 384 -3.85 -0.23 14.85
CA ILE A 384 -3.67 -0.72 13.47
C ILE A 384 -2.20 -0.71 13.07
N LEU A 385 -1.46 0.34 13.44
CA LEU A 385 -0.05 0.48 13.12
C LEU A 385 0.79 -0.65 13.73
N PHE A 386 0.59 -0.96 15.01
CA PHE A 386 1.31 -2.08 15.62
C PHE A 386 0.83 -3.45 15.13
N LEU A 387 -0.46 -3.59 14.81
CA LEU A 387 -0.98 -4.84 14.27
C LEU A 387 -0.41 -5.14 12.88
N THR A 388 -0.29 -4.13 12.02
CA THR A 388 0.25 -4.28 10.66
C THR A 388 1.72 -4.71 10.62
N GLU A 389 2.45 -4.62 11.74
CA GLU A 389 3.80 -5.21 11.86
C GLU A 389 3.80 -6.75 11.84
N LEU A 390 2.66 -7.36 12.19
CA LEU A 390 2.50 -8.80 12.35
C LEU A 390 1.60 -9.42 11.28
N THR A 391 0.91 -8.60 10.49
CA THR A 391 -0.15 -9.04 9.58
C THR A 391 -0.10 -8.27 8.26
N SER A 392 -0.63 -8.85 7.17
CA SER A 392 -0.72 -8.17 5.88
C SER A 392 -1.52 -6.85 5.93
N ASN A 393 -0.90 -5.74 5.50
CA ASN A 393 -1.52 -4.40 5.49
C ASN A 393 -2.95 -4.38 4.92
N LEU A 394 -3.14 -4.97 3.73
CA LEU A 394 -4.44 -4.97 3.06
C LEU A 394 -5.46 -5.84 3.81
N ALA A 395 -5.03 -6.95 4.40
CA ALA A 395 -5.91 -7.80 5.19
C ALA A 395 -6.33 -7.11 6.51
N THR A 396 -5.41 -6.39 7.16
CA THR A 396 -5.71 -5.54 8.32
C THR A 396 -6.73 -4.48 7.93
N THR A 397 -6.52 -3.76 6.83
CA THR A 397 -7.47 -2.74 6.36
C THR A 397 -8.85 -3.34 6.08
N ALA A 398 -8.92 -4.44 5.33
CA ALA A 398 -10.18 -5.09 4.99
C ALA A 398 -10.97 -5.57 6.21
N THR A 399 -10.27 -6.05 7.25
CA THR A 399 -10.88 -6.53 8.49
C THR A 399 -11.42 -5.39 9.35
N PHE A 400 -10.64 -4.32 9.50
CA PHE A 400 -10.96 -3.29 10.49
C PHE A 400 -11.80 -2.13 9.96
N LEU A 401 -11.85 -1.88 8.65
CA LEU A 401 -12.67 -0.81 8.07
C LEU A 401 -14.15 -0.89 8.50
N PRO A 402 -14.86 -2.03 8.37
CA PRO A 402 -16.26 -2.12 8.77
C PRO A 402 -16.48 -1.87 10.26
N VAL A 403 -15.59 -2.42 11.10
CA VAL A 403 -15.67 -2.29 12.56
C VAL A 403 -15.48 -0.85 12.99
N VAL A 404 -14.44 -0.20 12.47
CA VAL A 404 -14.09 1.18 12.80
C VAL A 404 -15.12 2.18 12.24
N ALA A 405 -15.70 1.89 11.08
CA ALA A 405 -16.80 2.67 10.54
C ALA A 405 -18.06 2.60 11.42
N ALA A 406 -18.38 1.42 11.96
CA ALA A 406 -19.47 1.26 12.92
C ALA A 406 -19.26 2.08 14.20
N VAL A 407 -18.02 2.09 14.72
CA VAL A 407 -17.64 2.90 15.88
C VAL A 407 -17.87 4.39 15.61
N ALA A 408 -17.51 4.85 14.41
CA ALA A 408 -17.69 6.23 14.01
C ALA A 408 -19.17 6.64 14.01
N ILE A 409 -20.03 5.82 13.39
CA ILE A 409 -21.48 6.07 13.31
C ILE A 409 -22.10 6.11 14.70
N GLN A 410 -21.76 5.15 15.57
CA GLN A 410 -22.28 5.14 16.94
C GLN A 410 -21.90 6.40 17.72
N SER A 411 -20.70 6.91 17.46
CA SER A 411 -20.17 8.10 18.14
C SER A 411 -20.61 9.41 17.47
N ASP A 412 -21.55 9.36 16.52
CA ASP A 412 -22.04 10.50 15.72
C ASP A 412 -20.91 11.22 14.95
N PHE A 413 -19.93 10.46 14.48
CA PHE A 413 -18.83 10.94 13.64
C PHE A 413 -18.97 10.45 12.20
N ASN A 414 -18.51 11.27 11.25
CA ASN A 414 -18.44 10.83 9.87
C ASN A 414 -17.44 9.64 9.74
N PRO A 415 -17.84 8.51 9.13
CA PRO A 415 -17.00 7.31 9.01
C PRO A 415 -15.61 7.57 8.41
N ILE A 416 -15.48 8.50 7.45
CA ILE A 416 -14.21 8.76 6.76
C ILE A 416 -13.07 9.15 7.72
N LEU A 417 -13.40 9.81 8.83
CA LEU A 417 -12.41 10.32 9.79
C LEU A 417 -11.61 9.17 10.44
N LEU A 418 -12.31 8.09 10.74
CA LEU A 418 -11.79 6.91 11.41
C LEU A 418 -11.32 5.85 10.41
N THR A 419 -12.01 5.68 9.29
CA THR A 419 -11.62 4.73 8.24
C THR A 419 -10.37 5.17 7.48
N ALA A 420 -10.20 6.48 7.22
CA ALA A 420 -8.96 7.01 6.64
C ALA A 420 -7.76 6.77 7.56
N ALA A 421 -7.97 6.86 8.88
CA ALA A 421 -6.96 6.53 9.86
C ALA A 421 -6.52 5.06 9.76
N VAL A 422 -7.45 4.13 9.55
CA VAL A 422 -7.14 2.70 9.30
C VAL A 422 -6.34 2.52 8.01
N GLY A 423 -6.78 3.12 6.90
CA GLY A 423 -6.10 2.98 5.60
C GLY A 423 -4.65 3.48 5.61
N LEU A 424 -4.42 4.64 6.23
CA LEU A 424 -3.08 5.23 6.38
C LEU A 424 -2.22 4.46 7.40
N ALA A 425 -2.77 4.14 8.57
CA ALA A 425 -2.02 3.43 9.63
C ALA A 425 -1.62 2.01 9.21
N ALA A 426 -2.46 1.30 8.46
CA ALA A 426 -2.15 -0.04 7.98
C ALA A 426 -0.95 -0.06 7.01
N SER A 427 -0.63 1.08 6.39
CA SER A 427 0.56 1.22 5.53
C SER A 427 1.82 1.61 6.31
N CYS A 428 1.73 1.89 7.61
CA CYS A 428 2.85 2.34 8.45
C CYS A 428 3.58 1.18 9.16
N ALA A 429 4.07 0.20 8.40
CA ALA A 429 4.78 -0.97 8.92
C ALA A 429 6.30 -0.86 8.69
N PHE A 430 7.06 -0.58 9.75
CA PHE A 430 8.48 -0.25 9.67
C PHE A 430 9.40 -1.11 10.57
N MET A 431 8.88 -1.86 11.55
CA MET A 431 9.70 -2.57 12.55
C MET A 431 10.20 -3.94 12.11
N LEU A 432 9.36 -4.74 11.44
CA LEU A 432 9.67 -6.14 11.17
C LEU A 432 9.91 -6.40 9.68
N PRO A 433 10.84 -7.33 9.33
CA PRO A 433 11.08 -7.70 7.93
C PRO A 433 9.85 -8.27 7.24
N VAL A 434 9.07 -9.08 7.96
CA VAL A 434 7.89 -9.78 7.42
C VAL A 434 6.71 -8.84 7.19
N ALA A 435 6.68 -7.67 7.85
CA ALA A 435 5.54 -6.78 7.83
C ALA A 435 5.21 -6.25 6.42
N THR A 436 6.25 -5.94 5.62
CA THR A 436 6.06 -5.50 4.24
C THR A 436 7.10 -6.10 3.31
N PRO A 437 6.77 -6.35 2.03
CA PRO A 437 7.75 -6.81 1.05
C PRO A 437 8.99 -5.91 0.93
N PRO A 438 8.89 -4.56 0.92
CA PRO A 438 10.06 -3.68 0.99
C PRO A 438 11.03 -4.02 2.12
N ASN A 439 10.52 -4.23 3.35
CA ASN A 439 11.35 -4.57 4.50
C ASN A 439 12.02 -5.94 4.31
N ALA A 440 11.28 -6.94 3.81
CA ALA A 440 11.80 -8.27 3.54
C ALA A 440 12.91 -8.26 2.48
N ILE A 441 12.75 -7.47 1.42
CA ILE A 441 13.72 -7.36 0.32
C ILE A 441 15.06 -6.80 0.82
N VAL A 442 15.03 -5.70 1.56
CA VAL A 442 16.27 -5.10 2.08
C VAL A 442 16.90 -5.94 3.18
N PHE A 443 16.08 -6.63 3.99
CA PHE A 443 16.56 -7.61 4.97
C PHE A 443 17.24 -8.82 4.28
N GLY A 444 16.72 -9.25 3.14
CA GLY A 444 17.27 -10.33 2.30
C GLY A 444 18.68 -10.06 1.78
N SER A 445 19.19 -8.82 1.86
CA SER A 445 20.59 -8.49 1.56
C SER A 445 21.59 -9.14 2.54
N GLY A 446 21.15 -9.59 3.72
CA GLY A 446 22.01 -10.12 4.79
C GLY A 446 22.79 -9.04 5.55
N LEU A 447 22.52 -7.77 5.27
CA LEU A 447 23.26 -6.62 5.81
C LEU A 447 22.55 -5.91 6.98
N ILE A 448 21.35 -6.37 7.37
CA ILE A 448 20.50 -5.79 8.41
C ILE A 448 20.11 -6.87 9.41
N ARG A 449 20.18 -6.57 10.71
CA ARG A 449 19.66 -7.46 11.76
C ARG A 449 18.28 -7.01 12.22
N VAL A 450 17.45 -7.96 12.65
CA VAL A 450 16.08 -7.68 13.13
C VAL A 450 16.04 -6.62 14.25
N PRO A 451 16.91 -6.65 15.28
CA PRO A 451 16.89 -5.61 16.33
C PRO A 451 17.22 -4.21 15.81
N GLU A 452 18.04 -4.10 14.76
CA GLU A 452 18.42 -2.81 14.16
C GLU A 452 17.24 -2.21 13.41
N MET A 453 16.53 -3.04 12.62
CA MET A 453 15.29 -2.64 11.95
C MET A 453 14.18 -2.31 12.96
N ALA A 454 13.97 -3.15 13.97
CA ALA A 454 12.92 -2.93 14.98
C ALA A 454 13.14 -1.63 15.76
N ARG A 455 14.39 -1.32 16.14
CA ARG A 455 14.74 -0.05 16.80
C ARG A 455 14.48 1.16 15.90
N ALA A 456 14.82 1.04 14.62
CA ALA A 456 14.55 2.09 13.63
C ALA A 456 13.06 2.30 13.39
N GLY A 457 12.37 1.22 13.06
CA GLY A 457 10.94 1.19 12.84
C GLY A 457 10.14 1.70 14.02
N PHE A 458 10.52 1.38 15.26
CA PHE A 458 9.77 1.84 16.43
C PHE A 458 9.68 3.37 16.51
N LEU A 459 10.78 4.10 16.27
CA LEU A 459 10.72 5.58 16.26
C LEU A 459 9.95 6.12 15.05
N VAL A 460 10.04 5.47 13.90
CA VAL A 460 9.26 5.85 12.70
C VAL A 460 7.76 5.56 12.92
N ASN A 461 7.41 4.51 13.66
CA ASN A 461 6.05 4.18 14.07
C ASN A 461 5.47 5.27 14.96
N ILE A 462 6.22 5.75 15.96
CA ILE A 462 5.79 6.89 16.80
C ILE A 462 5.56 8.15 15.94
N LEU A 463 6.45 8.43 14.99
CA LEU A 463 6.25 9.53 14.03
C LEU A 463 4.97 9.30 13.19
N GLY A 464 4.75 8.07 12.72
CA GLY A 464 3.56 7.66 11.99
C GLY A 464 2.28 7.88 12.79
N ILE A 465 2.24 7.50 14.08
CA ILE A 465 1.09 7.72 14.96
C ILE A 465 0.74 9.21 15.00
N LEU A 466 1.73 10.08 15.21
CA LEU A 466 1.52 11.53 15.30
C LEU A 466 1.03 12.13 13.97
N ILE A 467 1.71 11.82 12.87
CA ILE A 467 1.38 12.38 11.56
C ILE A 467 0.04 11.84 11.05
N VAL A 468 -0.19 10.53 11.09
CA VAL A 468 -1.44 9.93 10.62
C VAL A 468 -2.61 10.43 11.44
N SER A 469 -2.50 10.49 12.78
CA SER A 469 -3.58 11.02 13.62
C SER A 469 -3.89 12.48 13.31
N PHE A 470 -2.86 13.31 13.10
CA PHE A 470 -3.04 14.70 12.71
C PHE A 470 -3.72 14.83 11.34
N VAL A 471 -3.25 14.07 10.34
CA VAL A 471 -3.82 14.07 8.99
C VAL A 471 -5.27 13.60 9.00
N SER A 472 -5.61 12.56 9.75
CA SER A 472 -6.97 12.04 9.89
C SER A 472 -7.93 13.03 10.57
N VAL A 473 -7.46 13.82 11.55
CA VAL A 473 -8.30 14.80 12.25
C VAL A 473 -8.40 16.13 11.51
N VAL A 474 -7.39 16.50 10.71
CA VAL A 474 -7.30 17.85 10.12
C VAL A 474 -7.44 17.83 8.60
N LEU A 475 -6.61 17.07 7.88
CA LEU A 475 -6.58 17.11 6.42
C LEU A 475 -7.73 16.34 5.79
N VAL A 476 -8.07 15.17 6.34
CA VAL A 476 -9.18 14.34 5.87
C VAL A 476 -10.50 15.12 5.87
N PRO A 477 -10.96 15.71 6.99
CA PRO A 477 -12.21 16.49 6.96
C PRO A 477 -12.12 17.75 6.10
N TYR A 478 -10.93 18.31 5.87
CA TYR A 478 -10.79 19.51 5.06
C TYR A 478 -10.91 19.24 3.56
N PHE A 479 -10.50 18.05 3.10
CA PHE A 479 -10.46 17.70 1.68
C PHE A 479 -11.49 16.66 1.24
N LEU A 480 -11.97 15.81 2.17
CA LEU A 480 -12.84 14.66 1.87
C LEU A 480 -14.26 14.78 2.47
N LEU A 481 -14.55 15.87 3.18
CA LEU A 481 -15.88 16.29 3.64
C LEU A 481 -16.16 17.69 3.12
#